data_AF-A0A3N5IZ03-F1
#
_entry.id   AF-A0A3N5IZ03-F1
#
_cell.length_a   1.000
_cell.length_b   1.000
_cell.length_c   1.000
_cell.angle_alpha   90.00
_cell.angle_beta   90.00
_cell.angle_gamma   90.00
#
_symmetry.space_group_name_H-M   'P 1'
#
loop_
_entity.id
_entity.type
_entity.pdbx_description
1 polymer ?
#
loop_
_entity_poly.entity_id
_entity_poly.type
_entity_poly.pdbx_seq_one_letter_code
_entity_poly.pdbx_strand_id
1 'polypeptide(L)'
;MIKTSKLTQGAKENPEFLAHSLREMLFLIVIGLLMISCSESRIRPNDGTDPLSADSSLLAGGFTSLDALGRATVKALNDSSSEGLQKLLVTEQEFRDVIFARMPDSLKAAMPWEHAWLMNTTDSRVAIRRKLDDLGARKLRFVRTEVRDTTTVFTGMTLYRNVIVVAEKPEDGTQMEFRFLNVVAAVGGRCKVVVFHK
;
A
#
# COMPACT_ATOMS: atom_id res chain seq x y z
N MET A 1 -22.88 46.74 -38.16
CA MET A 1 -22.54 45.45 -38.79
C MET A 1 -21.69 44.68 -37.78
N ILE A 2 -22.30 43.80 -36.98
CA ILE A 2 -21.63 43.12 -35.84
C ILE A 2 -21.26 41.70 -36.29
N LYS A 3 -19.96 41.40 -36.32
CA LYS A 3 -19.42 40.05 -36.56
C LYS A 3 -19.49 39.24 -35.26
N THR A 4 -20.43 38.31 -35.18
CA THR A 4 -20.44 37.24 -34.18
C THR A 4 -19.46 36.14 -34.59
N SER A 5 -18.34 36.05 -33.89
CA SER A 5 -17.34 34.98 -34.04
C SER A 5 -17.80 33.69 -33.35
N LYS A 6 -17.68 32.59 -34.09
CA LYS A 6 -17.90 31.20 -33.67
C LYS A 6 -16.96 30.81 -32.52
N LEU A 7 -17.53 30.23 -31.46
CA LEU A 7 -16.82 29.50 -30.42
C LEU A 7 -17.64 28.26 -30.06
N THR A 8 -17.44 27.19 -30.82
CA THR A 8 -17.80 25.82 -30.43
C THR A 8 -16.61 24.93 -30.72
N GLN A 9 -15.65 24.94 -29.80
CA GLN A 9 -14.52 24.04 -29.81
C GLN A 9 -14.98 22.76 -29.09
N GLY A 10 -15.27 21.72 -29.88
CA GLY A 10 -15.63 20.41 -29.37
C GLY A 10 -14.47 19.83 -28.58
N ALA A 11 -14.67 19.68 -27.26
CA ALA A 11 -13.79 18.90 -26.42
C ALA A 11 -13.85 17.44 -26.89
N LYS A 12 -12.83 17.02 -27.64
CA LYS A 12 -12.61 15.61 -27.97
C LYS A 12 -12.11 14.97 -26.67
N GLU A 13 -13.04 14.42 -25.89
CA GLU A 13 -12.70 13.72 -24.65
C GLU A 13 -11.70 12.61 -24.98
N ASN A 14 -10.50 12.73 -24.44
CA ASN A 14 -9.43 11.76 -24.63
C ASN A 14 -9.81 10.48 -23.85
N PRO A 15 -10.05 9.34 -24.53
CA PRO A 15 -10.49 8.11 -23.86
C PRO A 15 -9.51 7.62 -22.78
N GLU A 16 -8.23 7.98 -22.86
CA GLU A 16 -7.24 7.63 -21.83
C GLU A 16 -7.46 8.38 -20.51
N PHE A 17 -8.00 9.60 -20.55
CA PHE A 17 -8.31 10.38 -19.36
C PHE A 17 -9.50 9.79 -18.59
N LEU A 18 -10.51 9.30 -19.31
CA LEU A 18 -11.66 8.62 -18.71
C LEU A 18 -11.28 7.29 -18.06
N ALA A 19 -10.37 6.52 -18.67
CA ALA A 19 -9.89 5.26 -18.09
C ALA A 19 -9.06 5.48 -16.81
N HIS A 20 -8.23 6.51 -16.76
CA HIS A 20 -7.48 6.87 -15.55
C HIS A 20 -8.41 7.35 -14.44
N SER A 21 -9.37 8.22 -14.77
CA SER A 21 -10.35 8.76 -13.81
C SER A 21 -11.28 7.67 -13.25
N LEU A 22 -11.70 6.70 -14.09
CA LEU A 22 -12.49 5.55 -13.65
C LEU A 22 -11.68 4.57 -12.79
N ARG A 23 -10.36 4.43 -13.01
CA ARG A 23 -9.49 3.62 -12.15
C ARG A 23 -9.29 4.25 -10.78
N GLU A 24 -9.02 5.55 -10.73
CA GLU A 24 -8.96 6.32 -9.48
C GLU A 24 -10.31 6.28 -8.75
N MET A 25 -11.42 6.45 -9.48
CA MET A 25 -12.76 6.32 -8.90
C MET A 25 -13.07 4.91 -8.43
N LEU A 26 -12.77 3.84 -9.17
CA LEU A 26 -13.01 2.47 -8.69
C LEU A 26 -12.13 2.16 -7.47
N PHE A 27 -10.89 2.62 -7.47
CA PHE A 27 -10.00 2.47 -6.31
C PHE A 27 -10.58 3.23 -5.11
N LEU A 28 -11.02 4.48 -5.29
CA LEU A 28 -11.67 5.29 -4.26
C LEU A 28 -13.07 4.79 -3.86
N ILE A 29 -13.83 4.12 -4.74
CA ILE A 29 -15.15 3.56 -4.47
C ILE A 29 -15.01 2.23 -3.72
N VAL A 30 -14.05 1.38 -4.10
CA VAL A 30 -13.71 0.17 -3.34
C VAL A 30 -13.15 0.55 -1.96
N ILE A 31 -12.37 1.62 -1.88
CA ILE A 31 -11.87 2.20 -0.62
C ILE A 31 -13.00 2.86 0.18
N GLY A 32 -13.93 3.57 -0.48
CA GLY A 32 -15.05 4.26 0.15
C GLY A 32 -16.13 3.29 0.66
N LEU A 33 -16.37 2.18 -0.05
CA LEU A 33 -17.24 1.09 0.39
C LEU A 33 -16.67 0.37 1.62
N LEU A 34 -15.34 0.26 1.71
CA LEU A 34 -14.66 -0.19 2.92
C LEU A 34 -14.86 0.78 4.11
N MET A 35 -14.95 2.09 3.85
CA MET A 35 -15.19 3.10 4.89
C MET A 35 -16.66 3.15 5.37
N ILE A 36 -17.63 2.91 4.47
CA ILE A 36 -19.07 2.92 4.83
C ILE A 36 -19.47 1.65 5.59
N SER A 37 -18.84 0.49 5.34
CA SER A 37 -19.17 -0.77 6.01
C SER A 37 -18.44 -1.00 7.35
N CYS A 38 -17.55 -0.11 7.79
CA CYS A 38 -16.71 -0.28 8.99
C CYS A 38 -16.89 0.83 10.04
N SER A 39 -18.02 1.54 10.06
CA SER A 39 -18.19 2.69 10.96
C SER A 39 -18.42 2.35 12.45
N GLU A 40 -18.41 1.09 12.90
CA GLU A 40 -18.69 0.80 14.32
C GLU A 40 -18.14 -0.54 14.84
N SER A 41 -16.81 -0.63 14.97
CA SER A 41 -16.20 -1.65 15.83
C SER A 41 -15.11 -1.01 16.69
N ARG A 42 -15.54 -0.48 17.84
CA ARG A 42 -14.66 0.02 18.91
C ARG A 42 -13.84 -1.18 19.42
N ILE A 43 -12.60 -1.30 18.97
CA ILE A 43 -11.70 -2.41 19.32
C ILE A 43 -11.44 -2.38 20.83
N ARG A 44 -11.91 -3.41 21.55
CA ARG A 44 -11.39 -3.72 22.89
C ARG A 44 -10.03 -4.41 22.71
N PRO A 45 -8.99 -4.05 23.49
CA PRO A 45 -7.78 -4.87 23.56
C PRO A 45 -8.21 -6.26 24.05
N ASN A 46 -7.83 -7.29 23.30
CA ASN A 46 -8.18 -8.68 23.59
C ASN A 46 -7.08 -9.31 24.44
N ASP A 47 -7.47 -9.90 25.57
CA ASP A 47 -6.57 -10.34 26.62
C ASP A 47 -6.09 -11.78 26.34
N GLY A 48 -4.87 -11.90 25.80
CA GLY A 48 -3.91 -12.91 26.27
C GLY A 48 -4.15 -14.39 25.99
N THR A 49 -4.89 -14.79 24.96
CA THR A 49 -4.83 -16.20 24.48
C THR A 49 -4.46 -16.20 23.00
N ASP A 50 -3.23 -16.63 22.69
CA ASP A 50 -2.64 -16.60 21.35
C ASP A 50 -2.83 -17.94 20.61
N PRO A 51 -3.87 -18.12 19.77
CA PRO A 51 -3.90 -19.17 18.74
C PRO A 51 -2.93 -18.89 17.57
N LEU A 52 -2.07 -17.86 17.66
CA LEU A 52 -1.30 -17.28 16.56
C LEU A 52 -0.06 -18.09 16.10
N SER A 53 0.31 -19.21 16.72
CA SER A 53 1.56 -19.90 16.35
C SER A 53 1.51 -20.67 15.02
N ALA A 54 0.35 -21.16 14.57
CA ALA A 54 0.27 -21.98 13.34
C ALA A 54 0.31 -21.15 12.04
N ASP A 55 -0.07 -19.87 12.11
CA ASP A 55 -0.28 -19.01 10.93
C ASP A 55 0.94 -18.13 10.57
N SER A 56 2.03 -18.24 11.33
CA SER A 56 3.25 -17.42 11.11
C SER A 56 4.00 -17.75 9.80
N SER A 57 3.60 -18.82 9.11
CA SER A 57 4.13 -19.25 7.80
C SER A 57 3.39 -18.63 6.60
N LEU A 58 2.27 -17.90 6.83
CA LEU A 58 1.41 -17.42 5.75
C LEU A 58 2.04 -16.29 4.90
N LEU A 59 2.89 -15.47 5.49
CA LEU A 59 3.67 -14.45 4.76
C LEU A 59 5.16 -14.79 4.88
N ALA A 60 5.63 -15.65 3.98
CA ALA A 60 6.98 -16.19 3.99
C ALA A 60 8.03 -15.07 3.87
N GLY A 61 8.94 -14.96 4.84
CA GLY A 61 9.91 -13.87 4.89
C GLY A 61 9.32 -12.52 5.31
N GLY A 62 8.10 -12.48 5.84
CA GLY A 62 7.51 -11.28 6.41
C GLY A 62 8.23 -10.80 7.68
N PHE A 63 8.06 -9.51 7.99
CA PHE A 63 8.71 -8.85 9.11
C PHE A 63 7.87 -8.95 10.39
N THR A 64 8.50 -9.03 11.55
CA THR A 64 7.78 -9.21 12.83
C THR A 64 7.05 -7.96 13.32
N SER A 65 7.28 -6.80 12.70
CA SER A 65 6.60 -5.54 13.02
C SER A 65 6.68 -4.55 11.86
N LEU A 66 5.87 -3.49 11.94
CA LEU A 66 5.94 -2.36 11.01
C LEU A 66 7.32 -1.68 11.03
N ASP A 67 7.92 -1.51 12.21
CA ASP A 67 9.27 -0.93 12.32
C ASP A 67 10.36 -1.83 11.72
N ALA A 68 10.22 -3.15 11.85
CA ALA A 68 11.14 -4.09 11.20
C ALA A 68 11.04 -3.99 9.68
N LEU A 69 9.83 -3.85 9.15
CA LEU A 69 9.58 -3.58 7.73
C LEU A 69 10.17 -2.22 7.31
N GLY A 70 9.94 -1.17 8.09
CA GLY A 70 10.46 0.18 7.83
C GLY A 70 12.00 0.24 7.81
N ARG A 71 12.67 -0.48 8.74
CA ARG A 71 14.13 -0.66 8.72
C ARG A 71 14.62 -1.32 7.43
N ALA A 72 13.93 -2.38 7.00
CA ALA A 72 14.28 -3.07 5.76
C ALA A 72 14.06 -2.19 4.52
N THR A 73 13.00 -1.37 4.52
CA THR A 73 12.76 -0.35 3.48
C THR A 73 13.91 0.65 3.41
N VAL A 74 14.30 1.25 4.54
CA VAL A 74 15.42 2.20 4.59
C VAL A 74 16.72 1.57 4.14
N LYS A 75 16.99 0.32 4.56
CA LYS A 75 18.16 -0.42 4.12
C LYS A 75 18.18 -0.58 2.60
N ALA A 76 17.07 -1.04 2.00
CA ALA A 76 16.99 -1.25 0.57
C ALA A 76 17.11 0.06 -0.24
N LEU A 77 16.59 1.19 0.27
CA LEU A 77 16.79 2.51 -0.32
C LEU A 77 18.27 2.94 -0.26
N ASN A 78 18.93 2.75 0.88
CA ASN A 78 20.35 3.07 1.04
C ASN A 78 21.25 2.23 0.13
N ASP A 79 20.89 0.97 -0.07
CA ASP A 79 21.59 0.05 -0.98
C ASP A 79 21.23 0.29 -2.45
N SER A 80 20.33 1.24 -2.74
CA SER A 80 19.74 1.47 -4.08
C SER A 80 19.21 0.18 -4.72
N SER A 81 18.66 -0.72 -3.90
CA SER A 81 18.33 -2.09 -4.31
C SER A 81 16.85 -2.22 -4.66
N SER A 82 16.54 -2.20 -5.96
CA SER A 82 15.19 -2.50 -6.47
C SER A 82 14.73 -3.90 -6.06
N GLU A 83 15.62 -4.89 -6.14
CA GLU A 83 15.33 -6.25 -5.68
C GLU A 83 15.03 -6.29 -4.17
N GLY A 84 15.80 -5.54 -3.37
CA GLY A 84 15.57 -5.42 -1.93
C GLY A 84 14.18 -4.86 -1.61
N LEU A 85 13.73 -3.86 -2.36
CA LEU A 85 12.38 -3.30 -2.21
C LEU A 85 11.30 -4.26 -2.71
N GLN A 86 11.53 -5.00 -3.80
CA GLN A 86 10.60 -6.00 -4.30
C GLN A 86 10.40 -7.16 -3.31
N LYS A 87 11.44 -7.56 -2.58
CA LYS A 87 11.36 -8.60 -1.53
C LYS A 87 10.46 -8.21 -0.35
N LEU A 88 10.14 -6.93 -0.18
CA LEU A 88 9.22 -6.46 0.85
C LEU A 88 7.75 -6.67 0.46
N LEU A 89 7.48 -6.88 -0.83
CA LEU A 89 6.14 -7.12 -1.34
C LEU A 89 5.68 -8.54 -0.99
N VAL A 90 4.38 -8.70 -0.87
CA VAL A 90 3.75 -10.02 -0.93
C VAL A 90 3.97 -10.66 -2.29
N THR A 91 4.09 -11.98 -2.31
CA THR A 91 4.12 -12.74 -3.57
C THR A 91 2.71 -12.85 -4.16
N GLU A 92 2.62 -13.26 -5.43
CA GLU A 92 1.33 -13.52 -6.07
C GLU A 92 0.52 -14.59 -5.31
N GLN A 93 1.21 -15.64 -4.88
CA GLN A 93 0.60 -16.72 -4.11
C GLN A 93 0.09 -16.23 -2.75
N GLU A 94 0.90 -15.44 -2.03
CA GLU A 94 0.48 -14.83 -0.76
C GLU A 94 -0.71 -13.88 -0.97
N PHE A 95 -0.70 -13.08 -2.04
CA PHE A 95 -1.81 -12.19 -2.36
C PHE A 95 -3.10 -12.98 -2.61
N ARG A 96 -3.05 -14.02 -3.43
CA ARG A 96 -4.23 -14.83 -3.77
C ARG A 96 -4.72 -15.66 -2.59
N ASP A 97 -3.84 -16.46 -2.01
CA ASP A 97 -4.21 -17.52 -1.06
C ASP A 97 -4.38 -16.99 0.37
N VAL A 98 -3.75 -15.85 0.69
CA VAL A 98 -3.78 -15.29 2.05
C VAL A 98 -4.62 -14.03 2.12
N ILE A 99 -4.25 -13.01 1.33
CA ILE A 99 -4.85 -11.68 1.45
C ILE A 99 -6.25 -11.66 0.81
N PHE A 100 -6.34 -11.98 -0.47
CA PHE A 100 -7.58 -11.90 -1.24
C PHE A 100 -8.62 -12.89 -0.72
N ALA A 101 -8.19 -14.10 -0.33
CA ALA A 101 -9.06 -15.10 0.29
C ALA A 101 -9.78 -14.58 1.54
N ARG A 102 -9.13 -13.72 2.33
CA ARG A 102 -9.68 -13.13 3.57
C ARG A 102 -10.45 -11.83 3.37
N MET A 103 -10.51 -11.30 2.15
CA MET A 103 -11.33 -10.12 1.86
C MET A 103 -12.84 -10.46 1.93
N PRO A 104 -13.72 -9.46 2.09
CA PRO A 104 -15.17 -9.64 1.97
C PRO A 104 -15.57 -10.09 0.55
N ASP A 105 -16.59 -10.94 0.44
CA ASP A 105 -17.06 -11.43 -0.86
C ASP A 105 -17.55 -10.33 -1.79
N SER A 106 -18.09 -9.23 -1.24
CA SER A 106 -18.46 -8.04 -2.01
C SER A 106 -17.28 -7.44 -2.76
N LEU A 107 -16.08 -7.42 -2.15
CA LEU A 107 -14.86 -6.95 -2.80
C LEU A 107 -14.38 -7.96 -3.86
N LYS A 108 -14.43 -9.25 -3.55
CA LYS A 108 -14.02 -10.31 -4.51
C LYS A 108 -14.91 -10.31 -5.75
N ALA A 109 -16.21 -10.08 -5.59
CA ALA A 109 -17.17 -9.99 -6.69
C ALA A 109 -16.96 -8.73 -7.54
N ALA A 110 -16.58 -7.61 -6.91
CA ALA A 110 -16.30 -6.36 -7.61
C ALA A 110 -14.99 -6.40 -8.41
N MET A 111 -14.00 -7.17 -7.96
CA MET A 111 -12.67 -7.21 -8.57
C MET A 111 -12.02 -8.59 -8.46
N PRO A 112 -11.87 -9.33 -9.57
CA PRO A 112 -11.11 -10.58 -9.59
C PRO A 112 -9.67 -10.37 -9.11
N TRP A 113 -9.12 -11.37 -8.41
CA TRP A 113 -7.81 -11.25 -7.76
C TRP A 113 -6.69 -11.00 -8.76
N GLU A 114 -6.77 -11.57 -9.97
CA GLU A 114 -5.79 -11.42 -11.04
C GLU A 114 -5.66 -9.94 -11.45
N HIS A 115 -6.80 -9.25 -11.55
CA HIS A 115 -6.83 -7.83 -11.89
C HIS A 115 -6.27 -6.98 -10.76
N ALA A 116 -6.69 -7.25 -9.51
CA ALA A 116 -6.17 -6.55 -8.34
C ALA A 116 -4.63 -6.72 -8.23
N TRP A 117 -4.13 -7.93 -8.46
CA TRP A 117 -2.70 -8.24 -8.47
C TRP A 117 -1.95 -7.49 -9.57
N LEU A 118 -2.46 -7.51 -10.80
CA LEU A 118 -1.84 -6.82 -11.93
C LEU A 118 -1.72 -5.30 -11.68
N MET A 119 -2.77 -4.68 -11.10
CA MET A 119 -2.74 -3.27 -10.75
C MET A 119 -1.70 -2.99 -9.67
N ASN A 120 -1.73 -3.74 -8.57
CA ASN A 120 -0.83 -3.55 -7.43
C ASN A 120 0.65 -3.71 -7.82
N THR A 121 0.97 -4.72 -8.64
CA THR A 121 2.34 -4.99 -9.09
C THR A 121 2.85 -3.93 -10.06
N THR A 122 2.01 -3.48 -11.00
CA THR A 122 2.36 -2.40 -11.93
C THR A 122 2.64 -1.11 -11.17
N ASP A 123 1.76 -0.75 -10.25
CA ASP A 123 1.88 0.47 -9.44
C ASP A 123 3.12 0.42 -8.54
N SER A 124 3.36 -0.73 -7.92
CA SER A 124 4.52 -0.94 -7.06
C SER A 124 5.85 -0.82 -7.82
N ARG A 125 5.93 -1.33 -9.06
CA ARG A 125 7.14 -1.19 -9.89
C ARG A 125 7.45 0.27 -10.21
N VAL A 126 6.43 1.05 -10.56
CA VAL A 126 6.58 2.49 -10.82
C VAL A 126 7.02 3.23 -9.55
N ALA A 127 6.37 2.96 -8.43
CA ALA A 127 6.68 3.56 -7.13
C ALA A 127 8.12 3.26 -6.68
N ILE A 128 8.57 2.00 -6.80
CA ILE A 128 9.94 1.59 -6.46
C ILE A 128 10.96 2.38 -7.25
N ARG A 129 10.79 2.47 -8.58
CA ARG A 129 11.72 3.21 -9.44
C ARG A 129 11.80 4.67 -9.00
N ARG A 130 10.66 5.34 -8.84
CA ARG A 130 10.61 6.75 -8.41
C ARG A 130 11.29 6.96 -7.06
N LYS A 131 11.08 6.08 -6.07
CA LYS A 131 11.73 6.23 -4.77
C LYS A 131 13.21 5.92 -4.75
N LEU A 132 13.69 5.03 -5.61
CA LEU A 132 15.12 4.88 -5.79
C LEU A 132 15.74 6.11 -6.44
N ASP A 133 15.08 6.74 -7.41
CA ASP A 133 15.55 7.97 -8.04
C ASP A 133 15.59 9.14 -7.03
N ASP A 134 14.56 9.27 -6.18
CA ASP A 134 14.46 10.33 -5.17
C ASP A 134 15.42 10.14 -3.99
N LEU A 135 15.45 8.93 -3.43
CA LEU A 135 16.00 8.63 -2.09
C LEU A 135 17.12 7.58 -2.08
N GLY A 136 17.47 6.99 -3.22
CA GLY A 136 18.53 6.00 -3.34
C GLY A 136 19.88 6.53 -2.85
N ALA A 137 20.66 5.67 -2.18
CA ALA A 137 22.02 5.96 -1.71
C ALA A 137 22.18 7.20 -0.80
N ARG A 138 21.11 7.65 -0.13
CA ARG A 138 21.11 8.82 0.77
C ARG A 138 21.60 8.54 2.20
N LYS A 139 22.03 7.32 2.52
CA LYS A 139 22.52 6.89 3.85
C LYS A 139 21.56 7.25 5.01
N LEU A 140 20.27 7.19 4.75
CA LEU A 140 19.20 7.51 5.70
C LEU A 140 19.28 6.62 6.95
N ARG A 141 19.01 7.17 8.13
CA ARG A 141 18.88 6.42 9.38
C ARG A 141 17.40 6.21 9.69
N PHE A 142 16.95 4.96 9.80
CA PHE A 142 15.58 4.68 10.19
C PHE A 142 15.28 5.21 11.61
N VAL A 143 14.14 5.86 11.79
CA VAL A 143 13.66 6.34 13.09
C VAL A 143 12.48 5.50 13.58
N ARG A 144 11.38 5.49 12.83
CA ARG A 144 10.13 4.79 13.21
C ARG A 144 9.19 4.61 12.01
N THR A 145 8.14 3.82 12.19
CA THR A 145 7.01 3.71 11.27
C THR A 145 5.73 4.20 11.95
N GLU A 146 4.89 4.93 11.19
CA GLU A 146 3.61 5.46 11.66
C GLU A 146 2.48 5.02 10.72
N VAL A 147 1.31 4.70 11.28
CA VAL A 147 0.08 4.49 10.50
C VAL A 147 -0.73 5.78 10.58
N ARG A 148 -0.94 6.48 9.45
CA ARG A 148 -1.63 7.79 9.45
C ARG A 148 -3.07 7.77 9.00
N ASP A 149 -3.51 6.68 8.40
CA ASP A 149 -4.88 6.53 7.93
C ASP A 149 -5.50 5.31 8.63
N THR A 150 -6.43 4.66 7.94
CA THR A 150 -7.32 3.66 8.49
C THR A 150 -6.59 2.32 8.65
N THR A 151 -6.86 1.65 9.76
CA THR A 151 -6.54 0.25 9.96
C THR A 151 -7.79 -0.58 9.74
N THR A 152 -7.78 -1.46 8.74
CA THR A 152 -8.91 -2.36 8.46
C THR A 152 -8.59 -3.74 9.03
N VAL A 153 -9.44 -4.25 9.91
CA VAL A 153 -9.27 -5.56 10.52
C VAL A 153 -10.24 -6.55 9.87
N PHE A 154 -9.70 -7.68 9.40
CA PHE A 154 -10.41 -8.85 8.94
C PHE A 154 -10.08 -10.04 9.84
N THR A 155 -10.83 -11.14 9.71
CA THR A 155 -10.53 -12.37 10.46
C THR A 155 -9.13 -12.88 10.12
N GLY A 156 -8.21 -12.80 11.09
CA GLY A 156 -6.83 -13.25 10.95
C GLY A 156 -5.93 -12.37 10.07
N MET A 157 -6.37 -11.16 9.70
CA MET A 157 -5.57 -10.22 8.90
C MET A 157 -5.86 -8.78 9.28
N THR A 158 -4.83 -7.94 9.31
CA THR A 158 -4.95 -6.50 9.45
C THR A 158 -4.31 -5.80 8.26
N LEU A 159 -4.99 -4.84 7.66
CA LEU A 159 -4.44 -3.96 6.63
C LEU A 159 -4.21 -2.56 7.21
N TYR A 160 -2.96 -2.13 7.21
CA TYR A 160 -2.58 -0.76 7.56
C TYR A 160 -2.49 0.07 6.29
N ARG A 161 -3.14 1.23 6.27
CA ARG A 161 -3.12 2.17 5.14
C ARG A 161 -2.27 3.39 5.46
N ASN A 162 -1.64 3.93 4.41
CA ASN A 162 -0.80 5.12 4.48
C ASN A 162 0.26 5.02 5.59
N VAL A 163 1.04 3.94 5.51
CA VAL A 163 2.12 3.67 6.45
C VAL A 163 3.32 4.55 6.07
N ILE A 164 3.69 5.44 6.99
CA ILE A 164 4.76 6.41 6.83
C ILE A 164 6.01 5.84 7.47
N VAL A 165 7.10 5.88 6.72
CA VAL A 165 8.43 5.61 7.28
C VAL A 165 9.09 6.95 7.55
N VAL A 166 9.56 7.10 8.80
CA VAL A 166 10.33 8.25 9.23
C VAL A 166 11.79 7.85 9.27
N ALA A 167 12.62 8.60 8.55
CA ALA A 167 14.07 8.45 8.61
C ALA A 167 14.73 9.80 8.87
N GLU A 168 16.01 9.76 9.18
CA GLU A 168 16.81 10.93 9.48
C GLU A 168 17.99 11.00 8.50
N LYS A 169 18.28 12.21 8.03
CA LYS A 169 19.48 12.48 7.24
C LYS A 169 20.71 12.51 8.15
N PRO A 170 21.78 11.79 7.82
CA PRO A 170 22.97 11.76 8.68
C PRO A 170 23.72 13.10 8.70
N GLU A 171 23.55 13.97 7.69
CA GLU A 171 24.30 15.23 7.57
C GLU A 171 23.88 16.29 8.59
N ASP A 172 22.58 16.43 8.84
CA ASP A 172 22.00 17.51 9.64
C ASP A 172 21.06 17.01 10.76
N GLY A 173 20.78 15.70 10.81
CA GLY A 173 19.82 15.13 11.75
C GLY A 173 18.37 15.48 11.41
N THR A 174 18.08 16.04 10.24
CA THR A 174 16.72 16.39 9.84
C THR A 174 15.91 15.12 9.59
N GLN A 175 14.77 15.00 10.27
CA GLN A 175 13.81 13.94 10.00
C GLN A 175 13.05 14.20 8.70
N MET A 176 12.84 13.14 7.95
CA MET A 176 12.03 13.13 6.74
C MET A 176 11.02 11.99 6.79
N GLU A 177 9.82 12.30 6.31
CA GLU A 177 8.74 11.34 6.19
C GLU A 177 8.59 10.94 4.73
N PHE A 178 8.48 9.65 4.45
CA PHE A 178 8.11 9.17 3.12
C PHE A 178 6.90 8.26 3.21
N ARG A 179 5.84 8.70 2.54
CA ARG A 179 4.64 7.92 2.25
C ARG A 179 4.99 6.97 1.12
N PHE A 180 5.57 5.84 1.48
CA PHE A 180 6.01 4.85 0.50
C PHE A 180 5.26 3.53 0.67
N LEU A 181 4.95 3.14 1.90
CA LEU A 181 4.24 1.90 2.20
C LEU A 181 2.72 2.16 2.17
N ASN A 182 2.09 2.11 0.99
CA ASN A 182 0.69 2.49 0.84
C ASN A 182 -0.25 1.54 1.61
N VAL A 183 -0.12 0.24 1.38
CA VAL A 183 -0.87 -0.79 2.11
C VAL A 183 0.08 -1.86 2.61
N VAL A 184 0.01 -2.13 3.91
CA VAL A 184 0.77 -3.20 4.57
C VAL A 184 -0.21 -4.20 5.16
N ALA A 185 -0.04 -5.48 4.84
CA ALA A 185 -0.79 -6.56 5.46
C ALA A 185 -0.02 -7.14 6.64
N ALA A 186 -0.71 -7.35 7.76
CA ALA A 186 -0.25 -8.13 8.88
C ALA A 186 -1.11 -9.39 9.05
N VAL A 187 -0.47 -10.56 9.01
CA VAL A 187 -1.09 -11.89 9.13
C VAL A 187 -0.17 -12.76 9.97
N GLY A 188 -0.71 -13.44 10.99
CA GLY A 188 0.09 -14.33 11.84
C GLY A 188 1.33 -13.65 12.46
N GLY A 189 1.22 -12.38 12.85
CA GLY A 189 2.34 -11.60 13.40
C GLY A 189 3.42 -11.19 12.39
N ARG A 190 3.20 -11.40 11.07
CA ARG A 190 4.12 -11.05 10.00
C ARG A 190 3.57 -9.91 9.16
N CYS A 191 4.41 -8.96 8.78
CA CYS A 191 4.08 -7.78 8.00
C CYS A 191 4.76 -7.82 6.62
N LYS A 192 4.00 -7.52 5.55
CA LYS A 192 4.52 -7.31 4.19
C LYS A 192 3.75 -6.21 3.46
N VAL A 193 4.40 -5.60 2.48
CA VAL A 193 3.80 -4.58 1.63
C VAL A 193 2.88 -5.24 0.61
N VAL A 194 1.65 -4.78 0.50
CA VAL A 194 0.72 -5.21 -0.56
C VAL A 194 0.92 -4.33 -1.80
N VAL A 195 1.06 -3.03 -1.59
CA VAL A 195 1.31 -2.06 -2.66
C VAL A 195 2.09 -0.85 -2.13
N PHE A 196 3.03 -0.35 -2.93
CA PHE A 196 3.74 0.91 -2.64
C PHE A 196 2.97 2.13 -3.14
N HIS A 197 3.20 3.29 -2.53
CA HIS A 197 2.62 4.56 -2.93
C HIS A 197 3.45 5.17 -4.08
N LYS A 198 2.74 5.64 -5.12
CA LYS A 198 3.34 6.26 -6.32
C LYS A 198 3.97 7.63 -6.07
#